data_AF-A0A523I9C4-F1
#
_entry.id   AF-A0A523I9C4-F1
#
_cell.length_a   1.000
_cell.length_b   1.000
_cell.length_c   1.000
_cell.angle_alpha   90.00
_cell.angle_beta   90.00
_cell.angle_gamma   90.00
#
_symmetry.space_group_name_H-M   'P 1'
#
loop_
_entity.id
_entity.type
_entity.pdbx_description
1 polymer ?
#
loop_
_entity_poly.entity_id
_entity_poly.type
_entity_poly.pdbx_seq_one_letter_code
_entity_poly.pdbx_strand_id
1 'polypeptide(L)'
;SVKERVVWKAWRMGMMGRRRFDLGARLSRLLMRPISKRGWIRKAPPPISGWTSTRDFPLVASKSLKERLAAREKHGRAKPSQTNRDRP
;
A
#
# COMPACT_ATOMS: atom_id res chain seq x y z
N SER A 1 -24.43 -10.52 -23.12
CA SER A 1 -24.24 -11.99 -23.29
C SER A 1 -23.89 -12.69 -21.97
N VAL A 2 -24.17 -13.99 -21.80
CA VAL A 2 -23.77 -14.79 -20.61
C VAL A 2 -22.24 -14.82 -20.46
N LYS A 3 -21.50 -14.80 -21.58
CA LYS A 3 -20.03 -14.75 -21.61
C LYS A 3 -19.48 -13.49 -20.96
N GLU A 4 -20.07 -12.32 -21.23
CA GLU A 4 -19.67 -11.07 -20.59
C GLU A 4 -19.89 -11.10 -19.08
N ARG A 5 -21.01 -11.67 -18.61
CA ARG A 5 -21.26 -11.79 -17.16
C ARG A 5 -20.21 -12.66 -16.47
N VAL A 6 -19.74 -13.73 -17.11
CA VAL A 6 -18.66 -14.57 -16.57
C VAL A 6 -17.33 -13.81 -16.54
N VAL A 7 -17.00 -13.10 -17.63
CA VAL A 7 -15.78 -12.26 -17.71
C VAL A 7 -15.79 -11.18 -16.64
N TRP A 8 -16.89 -10.43 -16.50
CA TRP A 8 -17.05 -9.39 -15.48
C TRP A 8 -17.05 -9.96 -14.06
N LYS A 9 -17.63 -11.15 -13.84
CA LYS A 9 -17.61 -11.82 -12.53
C LYS A 9 -16.20 -12.28 -12.17
N ALA A 10 -15.47 -12.85 -13.11
CA ALA A 10 -14.06 -13.23 -12.93
C ALA A 10 -13.18 -12.00 -12.67
N TRP A 11 -13.35 -10.94 -13.46
CA TRP A 11 -12.66 -9.66 -13.27
C TRP A 11 -12.96 -9.03 -11.92
N ARG A 12 -14.24 -9.02 -11.49
CA ARG A 12 -14.66 -8.55 -10.17
C ARG A 12 -14.06 -9.39 -9.05
N MET A 13 -14.06 -10.71 -9.18
CA MET A 13 -13.41 -11.60 -8.21
C MET A 13 -11.89 -11.40 -8.15
N GLY A 14 -11.25 -11.12 -9.30
CA GLY A 14 -9.83 -10.79 -9.40
C GLY A 14 -9.50 -9.47 -8.70
N MET A 15 -10.23 -8.40 -9.04
CA MET A 15 -10.03 -7.03 -8.55
C MET A 15 -10.42 -6.85 -7.08
N MET A 16 -11.47 -7.50 -6.58
CA MET A 16 -11.94 -7.32 -5.19
C MET A 16 -11.16 -8.11 -4.14
N GLY A 17 -10.19 -8.94 -4.55
CA GLY A 17 -9.37 -9.71 -3.62
C GLY A 17 -8.40 -8.82 -2.85
N ARG A 18 -8.71 -8.49 -1.59
CA ARG A 18 -7.85 -7.67 -0.71
C ARG A 18 -6.42 -8.22 -0.61
N ARG A 19 -6.26 -9.54 -0.44
CA ARG A 19 -4.94 -10.19 -0.45
C ARG A 19 -4.18 -9.97 -1.76
N ARG A 20 -4.88 -9.92 -2.90
CA ARG A 20 -4.27 -9.70 -4.22
C ARG A 20 -3.84 -8.24 -4.38
N PHE A 21 -4.62 -7.29 -3.85
CA PHE A 21 -4.22 -5.89 -3.77
C PHE A 21 -2.96 -5.70 -2.92
N ASP A 22 -2.91 -6.31 -1.73
CA ASP A 22 -1.74 -6.22 -0.85
C ASP A 22 -0.51 -6.92 -1.47
N LEU A 23 -0.70 -8.04 -2.19
CA LEU A 23 0.35 -8.68 -2.99
C LEU A 23 0.82 -7.79 -4.15
N GLY A 24 -0.10 -7.13 -4.86
CA GLY A 24 0.21 -6.18 -5.92
C GLY A 24 0.99 -4.97 -5.41
N ALA A 25 0.67 -4.47 -4.21
CA ALA A 25 1.43 -3.40 -3.54
C ALA A 25 2.86 -3.84 -3.18
N ARG A 26 3.04 -5.10 -2.75
CA ARG A 26 4.37 -5.67 -2.49
C ARG A 26 5.17 -5.88 -3.78
N LEU A 27 4.52 -6.37 -4.83
CA LEU A 27 5.15 -6.64 -6.11
C LEU A 27 5.57 -5.34 -6.81
N SER A 28 4.71 -4.32 -6.80
CA SER A 28 5.04 -2.99 -7.31
C SER A 28 6.21 -2.37 -6.55
N ARG A 29 6.26 -2.50 -5.23
CA ARG A 29 7.43 -2.09 -4.44
C ARG A 29 8.70 -2.84 -4.84
N LEU A 30 8.64 -4.14 -5.12
CA LEU A 30 9.79 -4.93 -5.55
C LEU A 30 10.29 -4.49 -6.93
N LEU A 31 9.37 -4.24 -7.87
CA LEU A 31 9.71 -3.74 -9.21
C LEU A 31 10.27 -2.32 -9.19
N MET A 32 9.81 -1.47 -8.26
CA MET A 32 10.29 -0.10 -8.10
C MET A 32 11.53 0.03 -7.20
N ARG A 33 11.89 -1.01 -6.43
CA ARG A 33 13.12 -1.04 -5.61
C ARG A 33 14.39 -0.68 -6.39
N PRO A 34 14.70 -1.25 -7.58
CA PRO A 34 15.92 -0.91 -8.32
C PRO A 34 15.97 0.55 -8.78
N ILE A 35 14.81 1.16 -9.04
CA ILE A 35 14.71 2.57 -9.47
C ILE A 35 14.74 3.52 -8.27
N SER A 36 14.38 3.03 -7.09
CA SER A 36 14.39 3.82 -5.85
C SER A 36 15.77 3.86 -5.19
N LYS A 37 16.21 5.04 -4.75
CA LYS A 37 17.37 5.19 -3.87
C LYS A 37 16.89 5.52 -2.46
N ARG A 38 17.25 4.70 -1.48
CA ARG A 38 16.84 4.84 -0.06
C ARG A 38 15.31 4.96 0.15
N GLY A 39 14.51 4.28 -0.68
CA GLY A 39 13.04 4.33 -0.59
C GLY A 39 12.41 5.59 -1.18
N TRP A 40 13.18 6.38 -1.94
CA TRP A 40 12.71 7.54 -2.69
C TRP A 40 12.99 7.36 -4.18
N ILE A 41 12.02 7.71 -5.00
CA ILE A 41 12.14 7.73 -6.46
C ILE A 41 12.61 9.13 -6.83
N ARG A 42 13.92 9.30 -7.03
CA ARG A 42 14.54 10.60 -7.38
C ARG A 42 14.37 10.98 -8.84
N LYS A 43 14.21 10.00 -9.73
CA LYS A 43 13.99 10.20 -11.17
C LYS A 43 13.14 9.06 -11.70
N ALA A 44 11.94 9.36 -12.17
CA ALA A 44 11.20 8.42 -13.00
C ALA A 44 11.87 8.29 -14.38
N PRO A 45 11.80 7.12 -15.02
CA PRO A 45 12.26 6.98 -16.40
C PRO A 45 11.48 7.93 -17.33
N PRO A 46 12.13 8.58 -18.31
CA PRO A 46 11.44 9.40 -19.31
C PRO A 46 10.42 8.52 -20.07
N PRO A 47 9.21 9.01 -20.43
CA PRO A 47 8.75 10.40 -20.58
C PRO A 47 8.09 11.05 -19.34
N ILE A 48 7.84 10.29 -18.27
CA ILE A 48 7.18 10.81 -17.05
C ILE A 48 8.16 11.48 -16.06
N SER A 49 9.44 11.60 -16.45
CA SER A 49 10.49 12.23 -15.66
C SER A 49 10.13 13.66 -15.25
N GLY A 50 9.39 14.40 -16.09
CA GLY A 50 8.92 15.76 -15.82
C GLY A 50 8.08 15.87 -14.55
N TRP A 51 7.27 14.87 -14.22
CA TRP A 51 6.46 14.85 -12.99
C TRP A 51 7.29 14.57 -11.73
N THR A 52 8.44 13.93 -11.86
CA THR A 52 9.39 13.68 -10.75
C THR A 52 10.58 14.63 -10.74
N SER A 53 10.61 15.62 -11.64
CA SER A 53 11.76 16.51 -11.81
C SER A 53 11.82 17.61 -10.75
N THR A 54 10.67 17.97 -10.17
CA THR A 54 10.54 18.97 -9.10
C THR A 54 10.20 18.37 -7.74
N ARG A 55 9.77 17.09 -7.67
CA ARG A 55 9.37 16.43 -6.43
C ARG A 55 9.85 14.99 -6.35
N ASP A 56 10.48 14.66 -5.24
CA ASP A 56 10.80 13.28 -4.87
C ASP A 56 9.53 12.56 -4.41
N PHE A 57 9.29 11.35 -4.92
CA PHE A 57 8.18 10.51 -4.49
C PHE A 57 8.64 9.41 -3.54
N PRO A 58 7.91 9.17 -2.44
CA PRO A 58 8.17 8.00 -1.62
C PRO A 58 7.86 6.73 -2.44
N LEU A 59 8.66 5.70 -2.23
CA LEU A 59 8.42 4.38 -2.81
C LEU A 59 7.04 3.87 -2.37
N VAL A 60 6.37 3.16 -3.27
CA VAL A 60 5.06 2.54 -3.00
C VAL A 60 5.08 1.81 -1.66
N ALA A 61 4.08 2.11 -0.83
CA ALA A 61 3.98 1.55 0.51
C ALA A 61 3.73 0.03 0.43
N SER A 62 4.48 -0.76 1.19
CA SER A 62 4.31 -2.24 1.21
C SER A 62 2.97 -2.69 1.79
N LYS A 63 2.29 -1.80 2.53
CA LYS A 63 1.08 -2.08 3.28
C LYS A 63 0.00 -1.09 2.88
N SER A 64 -1.21 -1.58 2.59
CA SER A 64 -2.35 -0.72 2.32
C SER A 64 -2.75 0.10 3.56
N LEU A 65 -3.43 1.23 3.35
CA LEU A 65 -3.91 2.10 4.44
C LEU A 65 -4.72 1.32 5.48
N LYS A 66 -5.61 0.44 5.04
CA LYS A 66 -6.43 -0.38 5.91
C LYS A 66 -5.63 -1.44 6.68
N GLU A 67 -4.57 -2.02 6.10
CA GLU A 67 -3.66 -2.90 6.86
C GLU A 67 -2.93 -2.12 7.96
N ARG A 68 -2.48 -0.90 7.65
CA ARG A 68 -1.86 0.00 8.64
C ARG A 68 -2.86 0.37 9.75
N LEU A 69 -4.12 0.64 9.41
CA LEU A 69 -5.16 0.98 10.38
C LEU A 69 -5.50 -0.22 11.27
N ALA A 70 -5.70 -1.40 10.69
CA ALA A 70 -5.96 -2.63 11.45
C ALA A 70 -4.78 -3.01 12.37
N ALA A 71 -3.54 -2.78 11.95
CA ALA A 71 -2.38 -2.97 12.81
C ALA A 71 -2.39 -1.99 14.00
N ARG A 72 -2.76 -0.72 13.77
CA ARG A 72 -2.88 0.29 14.83
C ARG A 72 -3.96 -0.07 15.84
N GLU A 73 -5.12 -0.54 15.40
CA GLU A 73 -6.20 -1.00 16.28
C GLU A 73 -5.75 -2.17 17.18
N LYS A 74 -5.01 -3.14 16.62
CA LYS A 74 -4.45 -4.25 17.40
C LYS A 74 -3.43 -3.78 18.44
N HIS A 75 -2.54 -2.85 18.09
CA HIS A 75 -1.57 -2.28 19.03
C HIS A 75 -2.23 -1.41 20.11
N GLY A 76 -3.27 -0.65 19.76
CA GLY A 76 -4.06 0.13 20.71
C GLY A 76 -4.86 -0.73 21.68
N ARG A 77 -5.39 -1.87 21.21
CA ARG A 77 -6.10 -2.84 22.05
C ARG A 77 -5.17 -3.64 22.98
N ALA A 78 -3.91 -3.83 22.60
CA ALA A 78 -2.91 -4.57 23.38
C ALA A 78 -2.25 -3.74 24.50
N LYS A 79 -2.38 -2.41 24.48
CA LYS A 79 -2.02 -1.57 25.63
C LYS A 79 -3.29 -1.27 26.43
N PRO A 80 -3.59 -2.00 27.52
CA PRO A 80 -4.54 -1.47 28.48
C PRO A 80 -3.99 -0.14 28.97
N SER A 81 -4.88 0.84 29.07
CA SER A 81 -4.63 2.18 29.58
C SER A 81 -3.98 2.14 30.96
N GLN A 82 -2.64 2.05 31.01
CA GLN A 82 -1.84 2.47 32.16
C GLN A 82 -1.85 4.00 32.18
N THR A 83 -2.99 4.58 32.57
CA THR A 83 -3.11 6.02 32.78
C THR A 83 -3.93 6.30 34.03
N ASN A 84 -3.68 5.57 35.12
CA ASN A 84 -4.20 5.98 36.43
C ASN A 84 -3.47 5.33 37.62
N ARG A 85 -2.14 5.42 37.70
CA ARG A 85 -1.41 4.99 38.92
C ARG A 85 -0.60 6.07 39.62
N ASP A 86 -0.38 7.23 39.00
CA ASP A 86 0.51 8.26 39.56
C ASP A 86 -0.15 9.64 39.60
N ARG A 87 -1.38 9.73 40.14
CA ARG A 87 -1.83 11.02 40.71
C ARG A 87 -1.36 11.06 42.17
N PRO A 88 -0.61 12.09 42.57
CA PRO A 88 -0.29 12.32 43.98
C PRO A 88 -1.54 12.63 44.79
#